data_AF-K9ZGD5-F1
#
_entry.id   AF-K9ZGD5-F1
#
_cell.length_a   1.000
_cell.length_b   1.000
_cell.length_c   1.000
_cell.angle_alpha   90.00
_cell.angle_beta   90.00
_cell.angle_gamma   90.00
#
_symmetry.space_group_name_H-M   'P 1'
#
loop_
_entity.id
_entity.type
_entity.pdbx_description
1 polymer ?
#
loop_
_entity_poly.entity_id
_entity_poly.type
_entity_poly.pdbx_seq_one_letter_code
_entity_poly.pdbx_strand_id
1 'polypeptide(L)'
;MTTRKKNGEATTSPTTKNIKSTTIVAEKDAKSLTDSQIDTSKTVNLQNKFTSFEEFKSFAKDLFINGSGIDPELFADIEFHESIEWTDGMDAEAPIHDELGWYFTRFGYQVKEPIYAAFLRNEDGSLWQVMVSLWDEDRQRPYRYLAPKGNGDRAFTPPVPEPIRKKVASRSGMNVPMEGSFWDWVREAKIPRIITEGGKKALAALSQGYVTIGLYGCRCGAGKSKDEDGINLEPSLTPDLERLAVENSIWLLAMDRDDSHKAKISVTKGKKRLTLALKAANPSYVEDIFWRTEQGKGIDDLIVNSGTGAFDRAYSDAIARLEKTFKSGTPQNDEPEKHKNPPPDQMAKEIAEDYRHMIAFNDETKSWMRYEADANGVWSPESNEYM
;
A
#
# COMPACT_ATOMS: atom_id res chain seq x y z
N MET A 1 -4.92 -73.28 -29.99
CA MET A 1 -4.86 -73.98 -31.30
C MET A 1 -4.85 -72.89 -32.36
N THR A 2 -3.86 -72.68 -33.23
CA THR A 2 -2.79 -73.54 -33.76
C THR A 2 -1.71 -72.62 -34.37
N THR A 3 -0.46 -72.88 -33.99
CA THR A 3 0.86 -72.70 -34.66
C THR A 3 0.87 -72.31 -36.17
N ARG A 4 1.88 -71.64 -36.80
CA ARG A 4 3.36 -71.63 -36.60
C ARG A 4 4.09 -70.72 -37.65
N LYS A 5 5.22 -70.10 -37.23
CA LYS A 5 6.60 -70.03 -37.86
C LYS A 5 6.80 -69.45 -39.30
N LYS A 6 7.92 -68.81 -39.72
CA LYS A 6 9.22 -68.36 -39.15
C LYS A 6 10.04 -67.65 -40.28
N ASN A 7 11.15 -66.97 -39.89
CA ASN A 7 12.37 -66.55 -40.64
C ASN A 7 12.35 -65.15 -41.28
N GLY A 8 13.38 -64.29 -41.22
CA GLY A 8 14.73 -64.30 -40.61
C GLY A 8 15.55 -63.08 -41.11
N GLU A 9 16.51 -62.58 -40.28
CA GLU A 9 17.80 -61.86 -40.56
C GLU A 9 17.89 -60.75 -41.66
N ALA A 10 18.70 -59.66 -41.61
CA ALA A 10 19.67 -59.07 -40.70
C ALA A 10 20.00 -57.61 -41.16
N THR A 11 20.44 -56.76 -40.22
CA THR A 11 21.41 -55.63 -40.29
C THR A 11 21.53 -54.71 -41.54
N THR A 12 21.43 -53.38 -41.33
CA THR A 12 22.51 -52.37 -41.49
C THR A 12 21.97 -50.92 -41.34
N SER A 13 22.59 -50.12 -40.46
CA SER A 13 22.53 -48.63 -40.46
C SER A 13 23.33 -48.10 -41.67
N PRO A 14 23.21 -46.83 -42.18
CA PRO A 14 23.45 -45.61 -41.38
C PRO A 14 22.82 -44.26 -41.86
N THR A 15 23.08 -43.22 -41.06
CA THR A 15 23.35 -41.81 -41.42
C THR A 15 22.22 -40.79 -41.62
N THR A 16 22.28 -39.81 -40.72
CA THR A 16 21.80 -38.43 -40.72
C THR A 16 21.96 -37.68 -42.05
N LYS A 17 20.94 -36.94 -42.47
CA LYS A 17 21.10 -35.71 -43.27
C LYS A 17 20.04 -34.66 -42.93
N ASN A 18 20.58 -33.50 -42.55
CA ASN A 18 19.96 -32.21 -42.33
C ASN A 18 19.36 -31.66 -43.65
N ILE A 19 18.13 -31.15 -43.63
CA ILE A 19 17.60 -30.29 -44.69
C ILE A 19 16.98 -29.05 -44.02
N LYS A 20 17.67 -27.92 -44.20
CA LYS A 20 17.22 -26.57 -43.94
C LYS A 20 16.07 -26.23 -44.90
N SER A 21 15.01 -25.59 -44.40
CA SER A 21 14.14 -24.75 -45.21
C SER A 21 14.24 -23.31 -44.71
N THR A 22 14.36 -22.44 -45.70
CA THR A 22 14.95 -21.12 -45.68
C THR A 22 13.86 -20.06 -45.57
N THR A 23 14.06 -19.09 -44.67
CA THR A 23 13.36 -17.80 -44.65
C THR A 23 14.21 -16.77 -45.41
N ILE A 24 13.60 -16.00 -46.32
CA ILE A 24 14.06 -14.70 -46.87
C ILE A 24 12.80 -13.81 -46.81
N VAL A 25 12.62 -12.85 -45.88
CA VAL A 25 13.29 -11.57 -45.54
C VAL A 25 12.96 -10.41 -46.50
N ALA A 26 12.32 -9.37 -45.94
CA ALA A 26 12.52 -7.93 -46.18
C ALA A 26 11.74 -7.17 -45.06
N GLU A 27 12.31 -6.77 -43.91
CA GLU A 27 13.33 -5.73 -43.59
C GLU A 27 12.81 -4.30 -43.92
N LYS A 28 12.51 -3.43 -42.94
CA LYS A 28 13.42 -2.53 -42.17
C LYS A 28 12.56 -1.64 -41.23
N ASP A 29 12.93 -1.09 -40.07
CA ASP A 29 14.19 -0.83 -39.36
C ASP A 29 13.90 -0.72 -37.84
N ALA A 30 14.62 -1.48 -37.00
CA ALA A 30 14.85 -1.17 -35.58
C ALA A 30 16.07 -1.97 -35.05
N LYS A 31 17.26 -1.41 -35.19
CA LYS A 31 18.44 -1.70 -34.34
C LYS A 31 18.27 -0.86 -33.05
N SER A 32 18.59 -1.28 -31.85
CA SER A 32 19.42 -2.37 -31.34
C SER A 32 19.09 -2.52 -29.85
N LEU A 33 19.01 -3.75 -29.33
CA LEU A 33 19.61 -4.16 -28.05
C LEU A 33 19.40 -5.67 -27.93
N THR A 34 20.54 -6.36 -27.83
CA THR A 34 20.73 -7.80 -27.89
C THR A 34 20.30 -8.51 -26.63
N ASP A 35 19.82 -9.75 -26.81
CA ASP A 35 19.80 -10.81 -25.81
C ASP A 35 21.08 -10.79 -24.96
N SER A 36 20.93 -10.43 -23.69
CA SER A 36 21.89 -10.76 -22.65
C SER A 36 21.16 -10.83 -21.31
N GLN A 37 21.20 -12.03 -20.73
CA GLN A 37 21.07 -12.29 -19.29
C GLN A 37 19.71 -11.96 -18.66
N ILE A 38 18.77 -12.91 -18.79
CA ILE A 38 17.89 -13.22 -17.67
C ILE A 38 18.82 -13.68 -16.54
N ASP A 39 19.13 -12.75 -15.64
CA ASP A 39 19.92 -13.00 -14.45
C ASP A 39 19.09 -13.85 -13.47
N THR A 40 19.19 -15.16 -13.63
CA THR A 40 18.74 -16.16 -12.64
C THR A 40 19.64 -16.22 -11.40
N SER A 41 20.47 -15.21 -11.13
CA SER A 41 21.44 -15.17 -10.01
C SER A 41 21.23 -14.03 -9.00
N LYS A 42 20.03 -13.43 -8.93
CA LYS A 42 19.57 -12.88 -7.64
C LYS A 42 19.00 -14.00 -6.79
N THR A 43 19.89 -14.80 -6.21
CA THR A 43 19.59 -15.57 -5.01
C THR A 43 19.19 -14.55 -3.96
N VAL A 44 17.89 -14.26 -3.82
CA VAL A 44 17.37 -13.54 -2.66
C VAL A 44 17.95 -14.29 -1.47
N ASN A 45 18.62 -13.58 -0.57
CA ASN A 45 19.16 -14.17 0.65
C ASN A 45 17.94 -14.65 1.47
N LEU A 46 17.46 -15.86 1.17
CA LEU A 46 16.28 -16.53 1.75
C LEU A 46 16.58 -17.00 3.18
N GLN A 47 17.49 -16.33 3.87
CA GLN A 47 17.94 -16.73 5.18
C GLN A 47 16.88 -16.37 6.20
N ASN A 48 16.35 -17.39 6.84
CA ASN A 48 15.55 -17.23 8.03
C ASN A 48 16.51 -16.93 9.19
N LYS A 49 16.27 -15.83 9.92
CA LYS A 49 17.10 -15.48 11.09
C LYS A 49 16.55 -16.02 12.41
N PHE A 50 15.36 -16.61 12.40
CA PHE A 50 14.74 -17.21 13.58
C PHE A 50 15.15 -18.67 13.71
N THR A 51 15.50 -19.06 14.93
CA THR A 51 15.93 -20.43 15.26
C THR A 51 14.78 -21.42 15.33
N SER A 52 13.55 -20.94 15.59
CA SER A 52 12.35 -21.78 15.70
C SER A 52 11.08 -21.03 15.35
N PHE A 53 10.00 -21.77 15.07
CA PHE A 53 8.68 -21.21 14.81
C PHE A 53 8.12 -20.47 16.02
N GLU A 54 8.35 -20.98 17.23
CA GLU A 54 7.92 -20.33 18.47
C GLU A 54 8.68 -19.01 18.74
N GLU A 55 9.97 -18.94 18.39
CA GLU A 55 10.71 -17.67 18.45
C GLU A 55 10.10 -16.63 17.50
N PHE A 56 9.75 -17.02 16.28
CA PHE A 56 9.09 -16.15 15.33
C PHE A 56 7.71 -15.68 15.83
N LYS A 57 6.89 -16.58 16.37
CA LYS A 57 5.59 -16.23 16.98
C LYS A 57 5.76 -15.23 18.12
N SER A 58 6.69 -15.49 19.03
CA SER A 58 6.98 -14.60 20.16
C SER A 58 7.45 -13.23 19.68
N PHE A 59 8.34 -13.20 18.68
CA PHE A 59 8.81 -11.97 18.07
C PHE A 59 7.67 -11.18 17.41
N ALA A 60 6.85 -11.84 16.59
CA ALA A 60 5.71 -11.19 15.92
C ALA A 60 4.70 -10.65 16.95
N LYS A 61 4.43 -11.41 18.02
CA LYS A 61 3.58 -10.98 19.12
C LYS A 61 4.09 -9.73 19.81
N ASP A 62 5.37 -9.71 20.19
CA ASP A 62 5.99 -8.53 20.81
C ASP A 62 5.96 -7.32 19.86
N LEU A 63 6.33 -7.53 18.59
CA LEU A 63 6.36 -6.49 17.56
C LEU A 63 4.98 -5.85 17.32
N PHE A 64 3.91 -6.64 17.34
CA PHE A 64 2.55 -6.15 17.11
C PHE A 64 1.95 -5.54 18.37
N ILE A 65 1.99 -6.26 19.49
CA ILE A 65 1.33 -5.85 20.74
C ILE A 65 2.11 -4.72 21.41
N ASN A 66 3.38 -4.95 21.72
CA ASN A 66 4.18 -3.96 22.44
C ASN A 66 4.76 -2.91 21.49
N GLY A 67 5.24 -3.34 20.32
CA GLY A 67 5.87 -2.45 19.34
C GLY A 67 4.90 -1.52 18.61
N SER A 68 3.63 -1.91 18.42
CA SER A 68 2.62 -1.08 17.73
C SER A 68 1.38 -0.79 18.59
N GLY A 69 1.31 -1.25 19.84
CA GLY A 69 0.18 -0.98 20.74
C GLY A 69 -1.12 -1.70 20.33
N ILE A 70 -1.02 -2.86 19.68
CA ILE A 70 -2.17 -3.65 19.23
C ILE A 70 -2.75 -4.44 20.40
N ASP A 71 -4.08 -4.45 20.54
CA ASP A 71 -4.78 -5.22 21.55
C ASP A 71 -4.57 -6.72 21.33
N PRO A 72 -4.24 -7.51 22.38
CA PRO A 72 -4.03 -8.94 22.27
C PRO A 72 -5.18 -9.71 21.63
N GLU A 73 -6.43 -9.28 21.83
CA GLU A 73 -7.61 -9.94 21.26
C GLU A 73 -7.68 -9.73 19.74
N LEU A 74 -7.26 -8.55 19.26
CA LEU A 74 -7.20 -8.27 17.82
C LEU A 74 -6.00 -8.97 17.16
N PHE A 75 -4.93 -9.20 17.92
CA PHE A 75 -3.78 -9.99 17.46
C PHE A 75 -4.07 -11.49 17.43
N ALA A 76 -5.00 -11.99 18.26
CA ALA A 76 -5.32 -13.41 18.35
C ALA A 76 -5.84 -14.01 17.03
N ASP A 77 -6.41 -13.17 16.15
CA ASP A 77 -6.89 -13.56 14.82
C ASP A 77 -5.75 -13.68 13.77
N ILE A 78 -4.49 -13.41 14.13
CA ILE A 78 -3.35 -13.62 13.24
C ILE A 78 -2.98 -15.10 13.19
N GLU A 79 -3.11 -15.70 12.01
CA GLU A 79 -2.74 -17.09 11.76
C GLU A 79 -1.23 -17.22 11.54
N PHE A 80 -0.63 -18.26 12.11
CA PHE A 80 0.81 -18.53 11.98
C PHE A 80 1.02 -19.82 11.22
N HIS A 81 1.92 -19.78 10.24
CA HIS A 81 2.21 -20.93 9.39
C HIS A 81 3.70 -21.21 9.22
N GLU A 82 4.04 -22.47 9.03
CA GLU A 82 5.34 -22.94 8.55
C GLU A 82 5.32 -23.13 7.03
N SER A 83 6.51 -23.20 6.41
CA SER A 83 6.62 -23.40 4.96
C SER A 83 6.03 -24.71 4.46
N ILE A 84 6.03 -25.73 5.33
CA ILE A 84 5.44 -27.04 5.08
C ILE A 84 4.75 -27.47 6.38
N GLU A 85 3.48 -27.85 6.28
CA GLU A 85 2.67 -28.37 7.38
C GLU A 85 2.15 -29.76 7.02
N TRP A 86 1.89 -30.58 8.03
CA TRP A 86 1.38 -31.95 7.85
C TRP A 86 0.00 -32.06 8.46
N THR A 87 -0.96 -32.47 7.65
CA THR A 87 -2.32 -32.74 8.12
C THR A 87 -2.38 -34.07 8.87
N ASP A 88 -3.47 -34.31 9.61
CA ASP A 88 -3.74 -35.59 10.29
C ASP A 88 -3.76 -36.79 9.31
N GLY A 89 -4.01 -36.53 8.02
CA GLY A 89 -3.95 -37.51 6.93
C GLY A 89 -2.55 -37.81 6.42
N MET A 90 -1.50 -37.19 7.00
CA MET A 90 -0.11 -37.22 6.53
C MET A 90 0.13 -36.57 5.16
N ASP A 91 -0.80 -35.75 4.69
CA ASP A 91 -0.60 -34.95 3.48
C ASP A 91 0.21 -33.69 3.82
N ALA A 92 1.23 -33.42 3.02
CA ALA A 92 2.03 -32.21 3.11
C ALA A 92 1.34 -31.04 2.40
N GLU A 93 1.13 -29.96 3.14
CA GLU A 93 0.61 -28.67 2.67
C GLU A 93 1.71 -27.61 2.70
N ALA A 94 1.61 -26.59 1.86
CA ALA A 94 2.57 -25.51 1.77
C ALA A 94 1.85 -24.15 1.83
N PRO A 95 1.20 -23.83 2.95
CA PRO A 95 0.24 -22.71 3.05
C PRO A 95 0.83 -21.37 2.60
N ILE A 96 2.09 -21.10 2.95
CA ILE A 96 2.81 -19.89 2.51
C ILE A 96 2.94 -19.83 0.99
N HIS A 97 3.27 -20.95 0.34
CA HIS A 97 3.47 -21.00 -1.10
C HIS A 97 2.14 -20.87 -1.84
N ASP A 98 1.12 -21.58 -1.37
CA ASP A 98 -0.20 -21.61 -1.98
C ASP A 98 -0.83 -20.21 -1.97
N GLU A 99 -0.79 -19.53 -0.82
CA GLU A 99 -1.39 -18.20 -0.63
C GLU A 99 -0.59 -17.05 -1.28
N LEU A 100 0.75 -17.14 -1.33
CA LEU A 100 1.56 -16.14 -2.03
C LEU A 100 1.71 -16.42 -3.54
N GLY A 101 1.19 -17.55 -4.04
CA GLY A 101 1.36 -17.99 -5.41
C GLY A 101 2.81 -18.30 -5.77
N TRP A 102 3.58 -18.80 -4.79
CA TRP A 102 4.96 -19.22 -5.00
C TRP A 102 5.03 -20.64 -5.56
N TYR A 103 5.96 -20.86 -6.47
CA TYR A 103 6.16 -22.19 -7.03
C TYR A 103 6.88 -23.09 -6.02
N PHE A 104 6.23 -24.21 -5.65
CA PHE A 104 6.80 -25.23 -4.77
C PHE A 104 6.99 -26.54 -5.51
N THR A 105 8.22 -27.04 -5.58
CA THR A 105 8.54 -28.36 -6.13
C THR A 105 8.64 -29.39 -5.02
N ARG A 106 7.73 -30.38 -5.00
CA ARG A 106 7.74 -31.49 -4.03
C ARG A 106 8.94 -32.44 -4.18
N PHE A 107 9.63 -32.41 -5.34
CA PHE A 107 10.77 -33.28 -5.65
C PHE A 107 12.08 -32.48 -5.67
N GLY A 108 12.75 -32.44 -4.51
CA GLY A 108 14.09 -31.89 -4.37
C GLY A 108 14.61 -32.16 -2.97
N TYR A 109 15.60 -33.04 -2.85
CA TYR A 109 16.28 -33.37 -1.59
C TYR A 109 17.19 -32.21 -1.11
N GLN A 110 16.66 -31.00 -1.01
CA GLN A 110 17.36 -29.89 -0.36
C GLN A 110 16.57 -29.49 0.87
N VAL A 111 17.17 -29.71 2.04
CA VAL A 111 16.74 -29.13 3.30
C VAL A 111 16.90 -27.62 3.17
N LYS A 112 15.83 -26.94 2.77
CA LYS A 112 15.75 -25.48 2.85
C LYS A 112 15.46 -25.12 4.31
N GLU A 113 16.01 -24.01 4.77
CA GLU A 113 15.61 -23.44 6.06
C GLU A 113 14.08 -23.23 6.06
N PRO A 114 13.37 -23.63 7.13
CA PRO A 114 11.93 -23.43 7.20
C PRO A 114 11.63 -21.93 7.13
N ILE A 115 10.58 -21.55 6.43
CA ILE A 115 10.07 -20.17 6.42
C ILE A 115 8.86 -20.14 7.33
N TYR A 116 8.75 -19.10 8.15
CA TYR A 116 7.60 -18.86 9.03
C TYR A 116 6.84 -17.65 8.52
N ALA A 117 5.53 -17.67 8.72
CA ALA A 117 4.65 -16.60 8.30
C ALA A 117 3.60 -16.28 9.36
N ALA A 118 3.20 -15.01 9.41
CA ALA A 118 2.04 -14.52 10.11
C ALA A 118 1.08 -13.88 9.09
N PHE A 119 -0.13 -14.39 8.99
CA PHE A 119 -1.11 -14.02 7.97
C PHE A 119 -2.08 -12.97 8.53
N LEU A 120 -2.20 -11.85 7.80
CA LEU A 120 -3.19 -10.82 8.07
C LEU A 120 -4.33 -11.01 7.06
N ARG A 121 -5.47 -11.51 7.54
CA ARG A 121 -6.67 -11.74 6.75
C ARG A 121 -7.70 -10.62 6.93
N ASN A 122 -8.51 -10.42 5.90
CA ASN A 122 -9.74 -9.63 6.01
C ASN A 122 -10.83 -10.46 6.71
N GLU A 123 -11.90 -9.79 7.14
CA GLU A 123 -13.08 -10.42 7.77
C GLU A 123 -13.72 -11.50 6.89
N ASP A 124 -13.58 -11.41 5.56
CA ASP A 124 -14.07 -12.41 4.61
C ASP A 124 -13.15 -13.64 4.45
N GLY A 125 -12.08 -13.72 5.24
CA GLY A 125 -11.08 -14.80 5.24
C GLY A 125 -10.01 -14.68 4.16
N SER A 126 -10.13 -13.71 3.25
CA SER A 126 -9.15 -13.56 2.19
C SER A 126 -7.84 -12.93 2.71
N LEU A 127 -6.71 -13.44 2.23
CA LEU A 127 -5.40 -12.97 2.66
C LEU A 127 -5.13 -11.55 2.13
N TRP A 128 -4.75 -10.66 3.04
CA TRP A 128 -4.36 -9.30 2.68
C TRP A 128 -2.83 -9.17 2.64
N GLN A 129 -2.13 -9.53 3.72
CA GLN A 129 -0.68 -9.39 3.76
C GLN A 129 -0.07 -10.48 4.66
N VAL A 130 1.14 -10.89 4.33
CA VAL A 130 1.92 -11.86 5.10
C VAL A 130 3.16 -11.19 5.65
N MET A 131 3.41 -11.33 6.95
CA MET A 131 4.74 -11.13 7.51
C MET A 131 5.51 -12.44 7.40
N VAL A 132 6.56 -12.49 6.58
CA VAL A 132 7.41 -13.68 6.40
C VAL A 132 8.75 -13.50 7.10
N SER A 133 9.32 -14.60 7.62
CA SER A 133 10.60 -14.65 8.34
C SER A 133 11.86 -14.48 7.46
N LEU A 134 11.72 -13.82 6.30
CA LEU A 134 12.81 -13.56 5.38
C LEU A 134 13.51 -12.24 5.72
N TRP A 135 14.84 -12.24 5.74
CA TRP A 135 15.65 -11.04 5.98
C TRP A 135 15.35 -9.95 4.94
N ASP A 136 15.01 -8.74 5.41
CA ASP A 136 14.77 -7.54 4.61
C ASP A 136 16.05 -6.70 4.55
N GLU A 137 16.77 -6.78 3.43
CA GLU A 137 18.05 -6.06 3.26
C GLU A 137 17.85 -4.55 3.20
N ASP A 138 16.76 -4.07 2.60
CA ASP A 138 16.54 -2.62 2.46
C ASP A 138 16.24 -1.97 3.81
N ARG A 139 15.54 -2.69 4.68
CA ARG A 139 15.15 -2.20 6.02
C ARG A 139 16.00 -2.77 7.15
N GLN A 140 16.98 -3.62 6.85
CA GLN A 140 17.89 -4.26 7.79
C GLN A 140 17.16 -4.90 8.99
N ARG A 141 16.18 -5.79 8.70
CA ARG A 141 15.35 -6.44 9.72
C ARG A 141 15.03 -7.90 9.38
N PRO A 142 14.68 -8.75 10.35
CA PRO A 142 14.56 -10.20 10.13
C PRO A 142 13.25 -10.66 9.47
N TYR A 143 12.44 -9.74 8.94
CA TYR A 143 11.14 -10.09 8.35
C TYR A 143 10.76 -9.14 7.21
N ARG A 144 9.93 -9.62 6.29
CA ARG A 144 9.34 -8.85 5.18
C ARG A 144 7.82 -8.92 5.20
N TYR A 145 7.18 -7.89 4.65
CA TYR A 145 5.76 -7.93 4.34
C TYR A 145 5.54 -8.20 2.86
N LEU A 146 4.69 -9.16 2.53
CA LEU A 146 4.37 -9.55 1.16
C LEU A 146 2.86 -9.60 0.98
N ALA A 147 2.37 -9.15 -0.18
CA ALA A 147 0.98 -9.30 -0.57
C ALA A 147 0.84 -10.49 -1.54
N PRO A 148 -0.31 -11.19 -1.56
CA PRO A 148 -0.58 -12.25 -2.52
C PRO A 148 -0.44 -11.77 -3.97
N LYS A 149 0.06 -12.63 -4.85
CA LYS A 149 0.20 -12.30 -6.26
C LYS A 149 -1.18 -12.09 -6.90
N GLY A 150 -1.38 -10.92 -7.52
CA GLY A 150 -2.64 -10.59 -8.17
C GLY A 150 -3.75 -10.11 -7.23
N ASN A 151 -3.45 -9.87 -5.94
CA ASN A 151 -4.46 -9.37 -4.98
C ASN A 151 -4.96 -7.95 -5.29
N GLY A 152 -4.26 -7.21 -6.16
CA GLY A 152 -4.55 -5.80 -6.42
C GLY A 152 -4.34 -4.91 -5.20
N ASP A 153 -4.92 -3.72 -5.23
CA ASP A 153 -4.81 -2.73 -4.15
C ASP A 153 -5.94 -2.87 -3.10
N ARG A 154 -6.17 -4.11 -2.65
CA ARG A 154 -7.16 -4.42 -1.61
C ARG A 154 -7.00 -3.56 -0.36
N ALA A 155 -8.12 -3.16 0.23
CA ALA A 155 -8.15 -2.53 1.54
C ALA A 155 -8.13 -3.58 2.66
N PHE A 156 -7.47 -3.25 3.76
CA PHE A 156 -7.41 -4.09 4.94
C PHE A 156 -8.60 -3.80 5.86
N THR A 157 -9.50 -4.79 5.95
CA THR A 157 -10.70 -4.79 6.77
C THR A 157 -10.69 -6.06 7.63
N PRO A 158 -9.87 -6.11 8.70
CA PRO A 158 -9.68 -7.31 9.51
C PRO A 158 -10.95 -7.74 10.25
N PRO A 159 -11.06 -9.01 10.68
CA PRO A 159 -12.04 -9.38 11.69
C PRO A 159 -11.86 -8.51 12.94
N VAL A 160 -12.99 -8.14 13.57
CA VAL A 160 -12.99 -7.29 14.77
C VAL A 160 -13.68 -8.07 15.90
N PRO A 161 -12.96 -8.49 16.95
CA PRO A 161 -13.51 -9.31 18.02
C PRO A 161 -14.37 -8.49 18.99
N GLU A 162 -15.25 -9.17 19.73
CA GLU A 162 -16.23 -8.57 20.65
C GLU A 162 -15.64 -7.51 21.61
N PRO A 163 -14.46 -7.71 22.24
CA PRO A 163 -13.86 -6.71 23.12
C PRO A 163 -13.57 -5.38 22.40
N ILE A 164 -13.13 -5.44 21.15
CA ILE A 164 -12.86 -4.25 20.33
C ILE A 164 -14.16 -3.61 19.87
N ARG A 165 -15.18 -4.40 19.50
CA ARG A 165 -16.51 -3.87 19.17
C ARG A 165 -17.13 -3.10 20.33
N LYS A 166 -16.97 -3.59 21.57
CA LYS A 166 -17.39 -2.88 22.79
C LYS A 166 -16.64 -1.55 22.97
N LYS A 167 -15.33 -1.52 22.69
CA LYS A 167 -14.55 -0.26 22.71
C LYS A 167 -15.05 0.73 21.66
N VAL A 168 -15.32 0.28 20.44
CA VAL A 168 -15.90 1.12 19.37
C VAL A 168 -17.27 1.65 19.81
N ALA A 169 -18.12 0.83 20.41
CA ALA A 169 -19.44 1.24 20.92
C ALA A 169 -19.31 2.31 22.02
N SER A 170 -18.47 2.06 23.02
CA SER A 170 -18.23 3.00 24.12
C SER A 170 -17.67 4.33 23.64
N ARG A 171 -16.80 4.31 22.62
CA ARG A 171 -16.16 5.50 22.08
C ARG A 171 -17.11 6.34 21.23
N SER A 172 -17.82 5.66 20.32
CA SER A 172 -18.68 6.32 19.33
C SER A 172 -20.07 6.66 19.85
N GLY A 173 -20.48 6.07 20.97
CA GLY A 173 -21.85 6.15 21.47
C GLY A 173 -22.87 5.42 20.59
N MET A 174 -22.42 4.60 19.63
CA MET A 174 -23.28 3.86 18.72
C MET A 174 -23.50 2.41 19.18
N ASN A 175 -24.63 1.84 18.76
CA ASN A 175 -24.90 0.42 18.96
C ASN A 175 -24.15 -0.40 17.90
N VAL A 176 -23.01 -0.98 18.30
CA VAL A 176 -22.19 -1.86 17.46
C VAL A 176 -22.68 -3.31 17.63
N PRO A 177 -22.96 -4.05 16.55
CA PRO A 177 -23.38 -5.44 16.65
C PRO A 177 -22.22 -6.32 17.13
N MET A 178 -22.47 -7.18 18.12
CA MET A 178 -21.45 -8.10 18.66
C MET A 178 -21.19 -9.28 17.72
N GLU A 179 -22.15 -9.59 16.85
CA GLU A 179 -22.10 -10.71 15.90
C GLU A 179 -22.23 -10.21 14.45
N GLY A 180 -21.88 -11.06 13.50
CA GLY A 180 -21.95 -10.76 12.07
C GLY A 180 -20.84 -9.81 11.58
N SER A 181 -20.96 -9.34 10.32
CA SER A 181 -19.93 -8.50 9.70
C SER A 181 -19.88 -7.11 10.34
N PHE A 182 -18.74 -6.79 10.94
CA PHE A 182 -18.45 -5.46 11.45
C PHE A 182 -18.41 -4.44 10.33
N TRP A 183 -17.83 -4.81 9.17
CA TRP A 183 -17.65 -3.88 8.06
C TRP A 183 -18.95 -3.60 7.29
N ASP A 184 -19.90 -4.54 7.24
CA ASP A 184 -21.27 -4.25 6.78
C ASP A 184 -21.98 -3.25 7.69
N TRP A 185 -21.82 -3.38 9.02
CA TRP A 185 -22.34 -2.37 9.94
C TRP A 185 -21.66 -1.02 9.74
N VAL A 186 -20.34 -0.98 9.55
CA VAL A 186 -19.61 0.27 9.26
C VAL A 186 -20.15 0.95 8.01
N ARG A 187 -20.56 0.22 6.97
CA ARG A 187 -21.17 0.81 5.77
C ARG A 187 -22.35 1.73 6.11
N GLU A 188 -23.22 1.30 7.02
CA GLU A 188 -24.45 2.01 7.38
C GLU A 188 -24.26 2.97 8.55
N ALA A 189 -23.24 2.76 9.37
CA ALA A 189 -22.93 3.60 10.50
C ALA A 189 -22.40 4.98 10.06
N LYS A 190 -22.91 6.03 10.72
CA LYS A 190 -22.41 7.41 10.60
C LYS A 190 -21.17 7.62 11.47
N ILE A 191 -20.20 6.70 11.36
CA ILE A 191 -18.92 6.74 12.06
C ILE A 191 -17.82 7.22 11.10
N PRO A 192 -16.88 8.09 11.54
CA PRO A 192 -15.72 8.42 10.75
C PRO A 192 -14.84 7.20 10.48
N ARG A 193 -14.46 7.01 9.21
CA ARG A 193 -13.58 5.94 8.74
C ARG A 193 -12.18 6.50 8.56
N ILE A 194 -11.21 5.94 9.26
CA ILE A 194 -9.82 6.38 9.19
C ILE A 194 -9.07 5.54 8.16
N ILE A 195 -8.33 6.17 7.25
CA ILE A 195 -7.45 5.50 6.29
C ILE A 195 -6.00 5.69 6.74
N THR A 196 -5.22 4.61 6.78
CA THR A 196 -3.78 4.64 7.11
C THR A 196 -2.97 3.68 6.24
N GLU A 197 -1.65 3.75 6.32
CA GLU A 197 -0.73 2.90 5.55
C GLU A 197 -0.19 1.74 6.40
N GLY A 198 -0.59 0.52 6.03
CA GLY A 198 -0.13 -0.73 6.64
C GLY A 198 -1.09 -1.34 7.67
N GLY A 199 -1.04 -2.67 7.80
CA GLY A 199 -1.93 -3.44 8.67
C GLY A 199 -1.74 -3.12 10.15
N LYS A 200 -0.48 -3.12 10.64
CA LYS A 200 -0.19 -2.81 12.06
C LYS A 200 -0.74 -1.46 12.50
N LYS A 201 -0.66 -0.45 11.63
CA LYS A 201 -1.16 0.90 11.86
C LYS A 201 -2.68 0.92 12.01
N ALA A 202 -3.38 0.20 11.13
CA ALA A 202 -4.82 0.06 11.20
C ALA A 202 -5.26 -0.69 12.47
N LEU A 203 -4.58 -1.80 12.79
CA LEU A 203 -4.85 -2.59 14.00
C LEU A 203 -4.59 -1.79 15.28
N ALA A 204 -3.54 -0.96 15.32
CA ALA A 204 -3.22 -0.12 16.47
C ALA A 204 -4.35 0.87 16.77
N ALA A 205 -4.87 1.56 15.75
CA ALA A 205 -5.98 2.49 15.92
C ALA A 205 -7.32 1.78 16.21
N LEU A 206 -7.58 0.63 15.58
CA LEU A 206 -8.74 -0.24 15.91
C LEU A 206 -8.72 -0.67 17.38
N SER A 207 -7.54 -0.99 17.91
CA SER A 207 -7.33 -1.38 19.32
C SER A 207 -7.76 -0.29 20.32
N GLN A 208 -7.76 0.97 19.87
CA GLN A 208 -8.21 2.15 20.63
C GLN A 208 -9.68 2.53 20.35
N GLY A 209 -10.42 1.68 19.62
CA GLY A 209 -11.84 1.87 19.31
C GLY A 209 -12.13 2.75 18.10
N TYR A 210 -11.15 3.00 17.21
CA TYR A 210 -11.35 3.77 15.99
C TYR A 210 -11.51 2.87 14.76
N VAL A 211 -12.56 3.10 13.97
CA VAL A 211 -12.76 2.39 12.70
C VAL A 211 -11.66 2.80 11.71
N THR A 212 -10.68 1.92 11.53
CA THR A 212 -9.48 2.21 10.73
C THR A 212 -9.26 1.13 9.68
N ILE A 213 -8.97 1.56 8.46
CA ILE A 213 -8.76 0.74 7.28
C ILE A 213 -7.31 0.93 6.83
N GLY A 214 -6.61 -0.18 6.61
CA GLY A 214 -5.22 -0.17 6.15
C GLY A 214 -5.13 -0.25 4.62
N LEU A 215 -4.22 0.52 4.02
CA LEU A 215 -3.83 0.39 2.62
C LEU A 215 -2.39 -0.10 2.52
N TYR A 216 -2.02 -0.77 1.42
CA TYR A 216 -0.62 -1.17 1.19
C TYR A 216 0.33 0.02 1.05
N GLY A 217 -0.18 1.15 0.58
CA GLY A 217 0.57 2.38 0.38
C GLY A 217 -0.36 3.56 0.17
N CYS A 218 0.16 4.78 0.32
CA CYS A 218 -0.60 6.03 0.18
C CYS A 218 -1.33 6.25 -1.16
N ARG A 219 -1.01 5.49 -2.21
CA ARG A 219 -1.65 5.59 -3.53
C ARG A 219 -2.60 4.44 -3.85
N CYS A 220 -2.67 3.41 -3.01
CA CYS A 220 -3.41 2.18 -3.27
C CYS A 220 -4.93 2.34 -3.12
N GLY A 221 -5.43 3.41 -2.50
CA GLY A 221 -6.88 3.59 -2.31
C GLY A 221 -7.65 4.13 -3.53
N ALA A 222 -6.97 4.54 -4.61
CA ALA A 222 -7.57 5.37 -5.65
C ALA A 222 -7.31 4.90 -7.10
N GLY A 223 -7.12 3.58 -7.25
CA GLY A 223 -6.90 2.93 -8.54
C GLY A 223 -5.61 3.36 -9.24
N LYS A 224 -5.27 2.67 -10.34
CA LYS A 224 -4.10 3.04 -11.15
C LYS A 224 -4.28 4.46 -11.69
N SER A 225 -3.21 5.27 -11.64
CA SER A 225 -3.22 6.61 -12.23
C SER A 225 -3.10 6.60 -13.75
N LYS A 226 -2.62 5.48 -14.31
CA LYS A 226 -2.40 5.29 -15.73
C LYS A 226 -2.76 3.87 -16.17
N ASP A 227 -3.17 3.71 -17.41
CA ASP A 227 -3.35 2.41 -18.05
C ASP A 227 -2.02 1.84 -18.57
N GLU A 228 -2.10 0.71 -19.29
CA GLU A 228 -0.94 0.02 -19.86
C GLU A 228 -0.25 0.83 -20.96
N ASP A 229 -1.00 1.70 -21.64
CA ASP A 229 -0.51 2.61 -22.69
C ASP A 229 0.01 3.94 -22.12
N GLY A 230 -0.06 4.14 -20.80
CA GLY A 230 0.45 5.31 -20.10
C GLY A 230 -0.49 6.52 -20.09
N ILE A 231 -1.74 6.34 -20.52
CA ILE A 231 -2.80 7.35 -20.53
C ILE A 231 -3.30 7.55 -19.09
N ASN A 232 -3.56 8.81 -18.71
CA ASN A 232 -4.06 9.12 -17.38
C ASN A 232 -5.48 8.58 -17.19
N LEU A 233 -5.68 7.87 -16.09
CA LEU A 233 -6.98 7.35 -15.68
C LEU A 233 -7.61 8.23 -14.60
N GLU A 234 -8.92 8.39 -14.71
CA GLU A 234 -9.71 9.06 -13.69
C GLU A 234 -9.56 8.34 -12.33
N PRO A 235 -9.53 9.09 -11.22
CA PRO A 235 -9.54 8.49 -9.88
C PRO A 235 -10.77 7.61 -9.68
N SER A 236 -10.54 6.36 -9.29
CA SER A 236 -11.60 5.40 -8.96
C SER A 236 -11.25 4.68 -7.66
N LEU A 237 -12.25 4.40 -6.84
CA LEU A 237 -12.02 3.64 -5.60
C LEU A 237 -11.76 2.17 -5.92
N THR A 238 -11.07 1.51 -5.01
CA THR A 238 -11.01 0.04 -5.04
C THR A 238 -12.36 -0.53 -4.61
N PRO A 239 -12.73 -1.76 -5.02
CA PRO A 239 -14.02 -2.34 -4.67
C PRO A 239 -14.31 -2.35 -3.16
N ASP A 240 -13.27 -2.59 -2.35
CA ASP A 240 -13.37 -2.60 -0.89
C ASP A 240 -13.74 -1.21 -0.33
N LEU A 241 -13.12 -0.15 -0.85
CA LEU A 241 -13.39 1.22 -0.41
C LEU A 241 -14.71 1.75 -0.98
N GLU A 242 -15.05 1.39 -2.22
CA GLU A 242 -16.31 1.77 -2.86
C GLU A 242 -17.51 1.26 -2.07
N ARG A 243 -17.47 0.01 -1.58
CA ARG A 243 -18.50 -0.55 -0.71
C ARG A 243 -18.74 0.27 0.57
N LEU A 244 -17.71 0.92 1.09
CA LEU A 244 -17.75 1.70 2.33
C LEU A 244 -17.99 3.20 2.10
N ALA A 245 -17.79 3.68 0.87
CA ALA A 245 -17.95 5.07 0.48
C ALA A 245 -19.40 5.40 0.15
N VAL A 246 -20.27 5.28 1.15
CA VAL A 246 -21.69 5.67 1.03
C VAL A 246 -21.88 7.19 1.09
N GLU A 247 -23.07 7.65 0.71
CA GLU A 247 -23.44 9.07 0.78
C GLU A 247 -23.25 9.64 2.19
N ASN A 248 -22.67 10.83 2.26
CA ASN A 248 -22.37 11.58 3.47
C ASN A 248 -21.43 10.83 4.45
N SER A 249 -20.67 9.86 3.97
CA SER A 249 -19.62 9.19 4.75
C SER A 249 -18.50 10.18 5.11
N ILE A 250 -17.94 10.01 6.31
CA ILE A 250 -16.83 10.81 6.83
C ILE A 250 -15.56 9.96 6.75
N TRP A 251 -14.53 10.53 6.12
CA TRP A 251 -13.23 9.92 5.90
C TRP A 251 -12.14 10.78 6.50
N LEU A 252 -11.27 10.16 7.29
CA LEU A 252 -10.13 10.82 7.91
C LEU A 252 -8.83 10.17 7.43
N LEU A 253 -7.90 10.96 6.90
CA LEU A 253 -6.65 10.44 6.34
C LEU A 253 -5.51 10.56 7.36
N ALA A 254 -5.07 9.43 7.91
CA ALA A 254 -3.98 9.31 8.87
C ALA A 254 -2.76 8.64 8.22
N MET A 255 -2.18 9.31 7.21
CA MET A 255 -1.05 8.82 6.44
C MET A 255 0.29 9.02 7.16
N ASP A 256 1.28 8.17 6.86
CA ASP A 256 2.62 8.25 7.42
C ASP A 256 3.24 9.65 7.29
N ARG A 257 3.92 10.06 8.36
CA ARG A 257 4.68 11.31 8.45
C ARG A 257 6.13 11.01 8.07
N ASP A 258 6.60 11.73 7.07
CA ASP A 258 7.98 11.61 6.60
C ASP A 258 8.49 13.01 6.30
N ASP A 259 9.73 13.30 6.68
CA ASP A 259 10.31 14.62 6.47
C ASP A 259 10.90 14.82 5.08
N SER A 260 11.16 13.73 4.36
CA SER A 260 11.71 13.80 3.02
C SER A 260 10.70 14.42 2.05
N HIS A 261 11.19 15.35 1.24
CA HIS A 261 10.38 16.06 0.25
C HIS A 261 9.68 15.10 -0.73
N LYS A 262 10.39 14.04 -1.15
CA LYS A 262 9.84 12.99 -2.03
C LYS A 262 8.65 12.27 -1.40
N ALA A 263 8.74 11.89 -0.12
CA ALA A 263 7.64 11.23 0.57
C ALA A 263 6.45 12.18 0.77
N LYS A 264 6.70 13.43 1.18
CA LYS A 264 5.65 14.47 1.28
C LYS A 264 4.89 14.66 -0.02
N ILE A 265 5.59 14.79 -1.16
CA ILE A 265 4.94 14.89 -2.48
C ILE A 265 4.11 13.63 -2.78
N SER A 266 4.66 12.44 -2.52
CA SER A 266 3.98 11.19 -2.82
C SER A 266 2.67 11.04 -2.03
N VAL A 267 2.72 11.33 -0.72
CA VAL A 267 1.57 11.29 0.18
C VAL A 267 0.53 12.34 -0.23
N THR A 268 0.94 13.58 -0.52
CA THR A 268 0.02 14.62 -0.99
C THR A 268 -0.68 14.24 -2.29
N LYS A 269 0.05 13.67 -3.26
CA LYS A 269 -0.55 13.16 -4.51
C LYS A 269 -1.52 12.02 -4.25
N GLY A 270 -1.14 11.06 -3.39
CA GLY A 270 -1.99 9.94 -2.99
C GLY A 270 -3.30 10.39 -2.34
N LYS A 271 -3.20 11.25 -1.31
CA LYS A 271 -4.37 11.84 -0.63
C LYS A 271 -5.27 12.59 -1.59
N LYS A 272 -4.71 13.47 -2.43
CA LYS A 272 -5.51 14.22 -3.41
C LYS A 272 -6.28 13.28 -4.34
N ARG A 273 -5.63 12.23 -4.85
CA ARG A 273 -6.29 11.26 -5.73
C ARG A 273 -7.37 10.47 -5.00
N LEU A 274 -7.10 10.02 -3.77
CA LEU A 274 -8.09 9.33 -2.94
C LEU A 274 -9.30 10.21 -2.63
N THR A 275 -9.08 11.46 -2.24
CA THR A 275 -10.18 12.43 -2.00
C THR A 275 -11.03 12.65 -3.25
N LEU A 276 -10.41 12.73 -4.43
CA LEU A 276 -11.15 12.84 -5.69
C LEU A 276 -11.96 11.57 -5.97
N ALA A 277 -11.38 10.39 -5.79
CA ALA A 277 -12.08 9.11 -5.97
C ALA A 277 -13.26 8.96 -5.00
N LEU A 278 -13.06 9.31 -3.72
CA LEU A 278 -14.10 9.29 -2.69
C LEU A 278 -15.28 10.21 -3.06
N LYS A 279 -14.99 11.43 -3.51
CA LYS A 279 -16.02 12.41 -3.91
C LYS A 279 -16.70 12.06 -5.23
N ALA A 280 -15.99 11.41 -6.14
CA ALA A 280 -16.54 10.95 -7.41
C ALA A 280 -17.50 9.78 -7.22
N ALA A 281 -17.21 8.88 -6.27
CA ALA A 281 -18.09 7.75 -5.95
C ALA A 281 -19.38 8.23 -5.28
N ASN A 282 -19.28 9.01 -4.20
CA ASN A 282 -20.43 9.58 -3.49
C ASN A 282 -20.05 10.91 -2.79
N PRO A 283 -21.01 11.82 -2.57
CA PRO A 283 -20.80 12.99 -1.72
C PRO A 283 -20.25 12.56 -0.36
N SER A 284 -19.03 12.97 -0.03
CA SER A 284 -18.31 12.51 1.16
C SER A 284 -17.46 13.63 1.75
N TYR A 285 -17.23 13.53 3.06
CA TYR A 285 -16.45 14.47 3.82
C TYR A 285 -15.07 13.90 4.07
N VAL A 286 -14.03 14.64 3.73
CA VAL A 286 -12.64 14.17 3.82
C VAL A 286 -11.80 15.22 4.51
N GLU A 287 -11.07 14.81 5.55
CA GLU A 287 -10.14 15.66 6.30
C GLU A 287 -8.90 14.85 6.70
N ASP A 288 -7.79 15.53 6.96
CA ASP A 288 -6.55 14.87 7.36
C ASP A 288 -6.44 14.81 8.89
N ILE A 289 -5.86 13.75 9.43
CA ILE A 289 -5.40 13.71 10.82
C ILE A 289 -3.91 14.08 10.83
N PHE A 290 -3.55 15.06 11.66
CA PHE A 290 -2.18 15.55 11.77
C PHE A 290 -1.62 15.35 13.17
N TRP A 291 -0.38 14.91 13.22
CA TRP A 291 0.46 14.91 14.42
C TRP A 291 1.88 15.35 14.04
N ARG A 292 2.69 15.64 15.06
CA ARG A 292 4.06 16.11 14.86
C ARG A 292 4.98 14.94 14.51
N THR A 293 5.95 15.14 13.63
CA THR A 293 6.87 14.09 13.17
C THR A 293 7.70 13.51 14.31
N GLU A 294 7.98 14.29 15.36
CA GLU A 294 8.69 13.85 16.56
C GLU A 294 7.89 12.85 17.41
N GLN A 295 6.57 12.78 17.21
CA GLN A 295 5.71 11.85 17.94
C GLN A 295 5.68 10.46 17.28
N GLY A 296 6.17 10.33 16.05
CA GLY A 296 6.16 9.07 15.32
C GLY A 296 5.87 9.25 13.83
N LYS A 297 6.35 8.29 13.03
CA LYS A 297 6.08 8.24 11.59
C LYS A 297 4.67 7.75 11.34
N GLY A 298 4.30 6.64 11.94
CA GLY A 298 2.98 6.04 11.86
C GLY A 298 2.02 6.53 12.95
N ILE A 299 0.74 6.25 12.74
CA ILE A 299 -0.29 6.34 13.78
C ILE A 299 -0.02 5.40 14.95
N ASP A 300 0.56 4.22 14.70
CA ASP A 300 0.99 3.27 15.74
C ASP A 300 2.13 3.84 16.56
N ASP A 301 3.13 4.45 15.93
CA ASP A 301 4.20 5.16 16.63
C ASP A 301 3.64 6.29 17.52
N LEU A 302 2.67 7.08 17.02
CA LEU A 302 2.01 8.13 17.82
C LEU A 302 1.35 7.54 19.07
N ILE A 303 0.60 6.45 18.93
CA ILE A 303 -0.09 5.79 20.03
C ILE A 303 0.91 5.23 21.05
N VAL A 304 1.98 4.58 20.59
CA VAL A 304 3.00 3.98 21.47
C VAL A 304 3.85 5.05 22.17
N ASN A 305 4.34 6.03 21.43
CA ASN A 305 5.29 7.02 21.97
C ASN A 305 4.61 8.12 22.80
N SER A 306 3.40 8.55 22.39
CA SER A 306 2.70 9.69 23.00
C SER A 306 1.40 9.31 23.72
N GLY A 307 1.01 8.04 23.68
CA GLY A 307 -0.22 7.53 24.29
C GLY A 307 -1.48 7.82 23.47
N THR A 308 -2.55 7.08 23.77
CA THR A 308 -3.86 7.21 23.09
C THR A 308 -4.42 8.63 23.15
N GLY A 309 -4.20 9.37 24.25
CA GLY A 309 -4.66 10.75 24.39
C GLY A 309 -4.01 11.75 23.42
N ALA A 310 -2.83 11.44 22.86
CA ALA A 310 -2.27 12.24 21.77
C ALA A 310 -3.03 12.03 20.46
N PHE A 311 -3.37 10.78 20.16
CA PHE A 311 -4.19 10.45 18.99
C PHE A 311 -5.63 10.97 19.13
N ASP A 312 -6.24 10.90 20.32
CA ASP A 312 -7.55 11.48 20.61
C ASP A 312 -7.62 12.98 20.31
N ARG A 313 -6.58 13.73 20.65
CA ARG A 313 -6.47 15.16 20.33
C ARG A 313 -6.36 15.37 18.81
N ALA A 314 -5.46 14.65 18.15
CA ALA A 314 -5.28 14.76 16.70
C ALA A 314 -6.57 14.44 15.92
N TYR A 315 -7.30 13.41 16.35
CA TYR A 315 -8.60 13.06 15.82
C TYR A 315 -9.64 14.15 16.06
N SER A 316 -9.75 14.65 17.30
CA SER A 316 -10.71 15.68 17.67
C SER A 316 -10.47 16.99 16.90
N ASP A 317 -9.20 17.36 16.70
CA ASP A 317 -8.82 18.52 15.91
C ASP A 317 -9.23 18.36 14.43
N ALA A 318 -9.13 17.15 13.88
CA ALA A 318 -9.59 16.85 12.52
C ALA A 318 -11.12 16.97 12.40
N ILE A 319 -11.87 16.40 13.35
CA ILE A 319 -13.33 16.56 13.39
C ILE A 319 -13.71 18.04 13.52
N ALA A 320 -13.04 18.80 14.38
CA ALA A 320 -13.32 20.22 14.56
C ALA A 320 -13.02 21.07 13.29
N ARG A 321 -11.99 20.71 12.51
CA ARG A 321 -11.75 21.34 11.19
C ARG A 321 -12.88 21.05 10.23
N LEU A 322 -13.31 19.79 10.16
CA LEU A 322 -14.41 19.37 9.31
C LEU A 322 -15.71 20.11 9.69
N GLU A 323 -16.04 20.21 10.98
CA GLU A 323 -17.18 20.97 11.52
C GLU A 323 -17.18 22.44 11.10
N LYS A 324 -16.01 23.08 11.05
CA LYS A 324 -15.90 24.49 10.60
C LYS A 324 -16.28 24.63 9.13
N THR A 325 -15.87 23.68 8.28
CA THR A 325 -16.23 23.68 6.85
C THR A 325 -17.74 23.62 6.65
N PHE A 326 -18.46 22.90 7.53
CA PHE A 326 -19.93 22.88 7.50
C PHE A 326 -20.56 24.22 7.89
N LYS A 327 -20.07 24.84 8.97
CA LYS A 327 -20.62 26.11 9.48
C LYS A 327 -20.38 27.28 8.52
N SER A 328 -19.25 27.28 7.79
CA SER A 328 -18.99 28.26 6.74
C SER A 328 -19.89 28.12 5.50
N GLY A 329 -20.63 27.01 5.35
CA GLY A 329 -21.56 26.77 4.25
C GLY A 329 -23.01 27.24 4.50
N THR A 330 -23.33 27.66 5.73
CA THR A 330 -24.62 28.28 6.08
C THR A 330 -24.53 29.79 5.89
N PRO A 331 -25.41 30.45 5.10
CA PRO A 331 -25.44 31.91 5.00
C PRO A 331 -26.02 32.49 6.30
N GLN A 332 -25.17 32.66 7.31
CA GLN A 332 -25.45 33.56 8.42
C GLN A 332 -24.95 34.94 8.04
N ASN A 333 -25.83 35.94 8.18
CA ASN A 333 -25.56 37.36 7.98
C ASN A 333 -24.58 37.88 9.06
N ASP A 334 -23.32 37.46 8.97
CA ASP A 334 -22.24 38.05 9.76
C ASP A 334 -21.25 38.69 8.78
N GLU A 335 -20.93 39.96 9.06
CA GLU A 335 -20.08 40.82 8.26
C GLU A 335 -18.80 40.10 7.78
N PRO A 336 -18.32 40.36 6.55
CA PRO A 336 -17.18 39.66 6.01
C PRO A 336 -15.95 39.90 6.89
N GLU A 337 -15.54 38.87 7.64
CA GLU A 337 -14.18 38.81 8.16
C GLU A 337 -13.24 38.83 6.95
N LYS A 338 -12.57 39.97 6.75
CA LYS A 338 -11.54 40.13 5.74
C LYS A 338 -10.46 39.09 6.01
N HIS A 339 -10.48 37.99 5.25
CA HIS A 339 -9.29 37.22 4.99
C HIS A 339 -8.24 38.19 4.48
N LYS A 340 -7.30 38.59 5.34
CA LYS A 340 -6.11 39.30 4.90
C LYS A 340 -5.33 38.29 4.07
N ASN A 341 -5.44 38.39 2.75
CA ASN A 341 -4.45 37.77 1.88
C ASN A 341 -3.06 38.11 2.45
N PRO A 342 -2.13 37.15 2.54
CA PRO A 342 -0.76 37.47 2.90
C PRO A 342 -0.30 38.62 2.00
N PRO A 343 0.44 39.60 2.56
CA PRO A 343 0.79 40.79 1.81
C PRO A 343 1.49 40.37 0.50
N PRO A 344 1.27 41.10 -0.61
CA PRO A 344 1.72 40.68 -1.94
C PRO A 344 3.22 40.35 -2.04
N ASP A 345 4.03 40.89 -1.13
CA ASP A 345 5.45 40.58 -0.97
C ASP A 345 5.72 39.16 -0.45
N GLN A 346 4.96 38.67 0.53
CA GLN A 346 5.04 37.29 1.02
C GLN A 346 4.59 36.30 -0.05
N MET A 347 3.47 36.60 -0.71
CA MET A 347 2.94 35.75 -1.78
C MET A 347 3.91 35.71 -2.98
N ALA A 348 4.50 36.84 -3.36
CA ALA A 348 5.52 36.90 -4.40
C ALA A 348 6.79 36.14 -4.01
N LYS A 349 7.17 36.15 -2.72
CA LYS A 349 8.32 35.40 -2.22
C LYS A 349 8.09 33.88 -2.27
N GLU A 350 6.93 33.41 -1.84
CA GLU A 350 6.57 31.99 -1.93
C GLU A 350 6.57 31.51 -3.38
N ILE A 351 5.97 32.28 -4.29
CA ILE A 351 6.01 31.99 -5.73
C ILE A 351 7.45 32.00 -6.26
N ALA A 352 8.28 32.97 -5.87
CA ALA A 352 9.68 33.01 -6.30
C ALA A 352 10.49 31.80 -5.79
N GLU A 353 10.21 31.30 -4.59
CA GLU A 353 10.87 30.10 -4.04
C GLU A 353 10.43 28.82 -4.76
N ASP A 354 9.12 28.65 -4.99
CA ASP A 354 8.57 27.48 -5.68
C ASP A 354 9.12 27.33 -7.10
N TYR A 355 9.27 28.46 -7.80
CA TYR A 355 9.70 28.49 -9.19
C TYR A 355 11.19 28.74 -9.38
N ARG A 356 11.99 28.83 -8.30
CA ARG A 356 13.44 29.13 -8.36
C ARG A 356 14.26 28.16 -9.21
N HIS A 357 13.80 26.92 -9.35
CA HIS A 357 14.43 25.88 -10.15
C HIS A 357 14.03 25.94 -11.64
N MET A 358 13.05 26.78 -11.98
CA MET A 358 12.53 26.95 -13.34
C MET A 358 12.76 28.35 -13.89
N ILE A 359 12.67 29.40 -13.05
CA ILE A 359 12.84 30.79 -13.43
C ILE A 359 13.71 31.54 -12.43
N ALA A 360 14.55 32.44 -12.94
CA ALA A 360 15.42 33.31 -12.15
C ALA A 360 15.57 34.66 -12.86
N PHE A 361 15.59 35.77 -12.12
CA PHE A 361 15.88 37.07 -12.72
C PHE A 361 17.39 37.31 -12.76
N ASN A 362 17.94 37.61 -13.95
CA ASN A 362 19.33 37.98 -14.11
C ASN A 362 19.47 39.51 -13.99
N ASP A 363 20.18 39.96 -12.95
CA ASP A 363 20.32 41.39 -12.65
C ASP A 363 21.25 42.13 -13.63
N GLU A 364 22.17 41.43 -14.30
CA GLU A 364 23.08 42.02 -15.28
C GLU A 364 22.38 42.31 -16.61
N THR A 365 21.56 41.36 -17.09
CA THR A 365 20.84 41.47 -18.37
C THR A 365 19.44 42.06 -18.23
N LYS A 366 18.99 42.29 -16.98
CA LYS A 366 17.64 42.80 -16.66
C LYS A 366 16.53 41.98 -17.32
N SER A 367 16.69 40.66 -17.35
CA SER A 367 15.76 39.73 -18.00
C SER A 367 15.46 38.54 -17.10
N TRP A 368 14.25 38.00 -17.23
CA TRP A 368 13.92 36.69 -16.66
C TRP A 368 14.65 35.61 -17.46
N MET A 369 15.20 34.64 -16.74
CA MET A 369 15.86 33.46 -17.25
C MET A 369 15.02 32.24 -16.90
N ARG A 370 14.90 31.30 -17.82
CA ARG A 370 14.20 30.03 -17.62
C ARG A 370 15.17 28.87 -17.81
N TYR A 371 15.14 27.93 -16.88
CA TYR A 371 15.99 26.75 -16.91
C TYR A 371 15.44 25.72 -17.91
N GLU A 372 16.32 25.21 -18.79
CA GLU A 372 16.03 24.19 -19.80
C GLU A 372 15.00 24.57 -20.88
N ALA A 373 14.81 25.87 -21.15
CA ALA A 373 13.85 26.31 -22.17
C ALA A 373 14.30 25.97 -23.61
N ASP A 374 15.55 26.30 -23.96
CA ASP A 374 16.09 26.06 -25.32
C ASP A 374 17.07 24.88 -25.39
N ALA A 375 17.73 24.55 -24.28
CA ALA A 375 18.71 23.48 -24.21
C ALA A 375 18.81 22.88 -22.80
N ASN A 376 18.97 21.56 -22.73
CA ASN A 376 19.04 20.82 -21.47
C ASN A 376 20.22 21.29 -20.60
N GLY A 377 19.96 21.57 -19.32
CA GLY A 377 20.94 22.09 -18.36
C GLY A 377 21.34 23.57 -18.51
N VAL A 378 20.69 24.36 -19.36
CA VAL A 378 21.07 25.77 -19.65
C VAL A 378 19.97 26.75 -19.24
N TRP A 379 20.35 27.93 -18.75
CA TRP A 379 19.45 29.06 -18.51
C TRP A 379 19.32 29.90 -19.78
N SER A 380 18.10 30.07 -20.26
CA SER A 380 17.78 30.87 -21.45
C SER A 380 16.99 32.13 -21.06
N PRO A 381 17.21 33.29 -21.72
CA PRO A 381 16.39 34.47 -21.49
C PRO A 381 14.96 34.26 -22.01
N GLU A 382 13.95 34.58 -21.20
CA GLU A 382 12.54 34.50 -21.60
C GLU A 382 12.15 35.71 -22.47
N SER A 383 11.35 35.48 -23.51
CA SER A 383 10.85 36.54 -24.39
C SER A 383 9.70 37.33 -23.73
N ASN A 384 9.56 38.60 -24.10
CA ASN A 384 8.46 39.47 -23.61
C ASN A 384 7.09 39.15 -24.23
N GLU A 385 6.92 37.96 -24.81
CA GLU A 385 5.75 37.63 -25.64
C GLU A 385 4.45 37.48 -24.83
N TYR A 386 4.56 37.37 -23.50
CA TYR A 386 3.42 37.20 -22.57
C TYR A 386 3.46 38.15 -21.36
N MET A 387 4.21 39.27 -21.43
CA MET A 387 4.22 40.32 -20.40
C MET A 387 3.15 41.39 -20.60
#